data_AF-A0A381VTA4-F1
#
_entry.id   AF-A0A381VTA4-F1
#
_cell.length_a   1.000
_cell.length_b   1.000
_cell.length_c   1.000
_cell.angle_alpha   90.00
_cell.angle_beta   90.00
_cell.angle_gamma   90.00
#
_symmetry.space_group_name_H-M   'P 1'
#
loop_
_entity.id
_entity.type
_entity.pdbx_description
1 polymer ?
#
loop_
_entity_poly.entity_id
_entity_poly.type
_entity_poly.pdbx_seq_one_letter_code
_entity_poly.pdbx_strand_id
1 'polypeptide(L)'
;MAHSSIPKTWILFLLVAVSVFFVTLAESRSSGIAYDDAKNGCICHSSSATSDVTISISDLPGKFEASEIYDLNITLTGGPEITSDSQNHGGFTLTSSIGTLSSKDEYTQLMEDGSITHTSAGNNQRTWKVQWTAPSDDSQSVEFKVGGNSVNGDDEPNEPD
;
A
#
# COMPACT_ATOMS: atom_id res chain seq x y z
N MET A 1 -35.13 47.45 14.88
CA MET A 1 -34.21 46.56 14.13
C MET A 1 -33.63 45.59 15.16
N ALA A 2 -34.26 44.44 15.36
CA ALA A 2 -33.89 43.50 16.42
C ALA A 2 -32.90 42.47 15.84
N HIS A 3 -31.65 42.53 16.30
CA HIS A 3 -30.68 41.48 16.02
C HIS A 3 -31.13 40.21 16.77
N SER A 4 -31.60 39.22 16.01
CA SER A 4 -31.85 37.89 16.54
C SER A 4 -30.50 37.27 16.94
N SER A 5 -30.27 37.15 18.25
CA SER A 5 -29.10 36.49 18.79
C SER A 5 -29.21 34.99 18.53
N ILE A 6 -28.32 34.46 17.68
CA ILE A 6 -28.26 33.04 17.36
C ILE A 6 -28.14 32.25 18.68
N PRO A 7 -29.11 31.39 19.01
CA PRO A 7 -29.08 30.67 20.27
C PRO A 7 -27.84 29.76 20.31
N LYS A 8 -27.14 29.72 21.45
CA LYS A 8 -25.88 28.96 21.65
C LYS A 8 -26.00 27.48 21.25
N THR A 9 -27.21 26.92 21.35
CA THR A 9 -27.53 25.55 20.91
C THR A 9 -27.41 25.36 19.41
N TRP A 10 -27.71 26.38 18.60
CA TRP A 10 -27.54 26.34 17.14
C TRP A 10 -26.08 26.44 16.73
N ILE A 11 -25.26 27.18 17.48
CA ILE A 11 -23.80 27.24 17.27
C ILE A 11 -23.17 25.87 17.56
N LEU A 12 -23.64 25.18 18.61
CA LEU A 12 -23.17 23.83 18.95
C LEU A 12 -23.57 22.80 17.90
N PHE A 13 -24.81 22.86 17.40
CA PHE A 13 -25.28 21.99 16.31
C PHE A 13 -24.49 22.23 15.01
N LEU A 14 -24.17 23.49 14.69
CA LEU A 14 -23.39 23.84 13.50
C LEU A 14 -21.94 23.36 13.63
N LEU A 15 -21.32 23.47 14.82
CA LEU A 15 -19.97 22.97 15.08
C LEU A 15 -19.88 21.44 15.00
N VAL A 16 -20.88 20.72 15.55
CA VAL A 16 -20.95 19.27 15.42
C VAL A 16 -21.19 18.87 13.96
N ALA A 17 -22.11 19.54 13.24
CA ALA A 17 -22.38 19.26 11.83
C ALA A 17 -21.17 19.53 10.90
N VAL A 18 -20.38 20.58 11.19
CA VAL A 18 -19.14 20.88 10.46
C VAL A 18 -18.02 19.89 10.80
N SER A 19 -18.03 19.29 12.00
CA SER A 19 -17.03 18.28 12.40
C SER A 19 -17.20 16.91 11.72
N VAL A 20 -18.38 16.60 11.17
CA VAL A 20 -18.66 15.29 10.52
C VAL A 20 -18.19 15.21 9.05
N PHE A 21 -17.58 16.28 8.51
CA PHE A 21 -17.17 16.35 7.10
C PHE A 21 -15.68 16.07 6.84
N PHE A 22 -14.91 15.65 7.85
CA PHE A 22 -13.50 15.27 7.71
C PHE A 22 -13.26 13.78 7.98
N VAL A 23 -14.19 12.91 7.59
CA VAL A 23 -13.88 11.48 7.48
C VAL A 23 -13.23 11.26 6.12
N THR A 24 -11.92 11.03 6.13
CA THR A 24 -11.23 10.45 4.98
C THR A 24 -11.78 9.04 4.79
N LEU A 25 -12.56 8.83 3.72
CA LEU A 25 -13.00 7.49 3.35
C LEU A 25 -11.78 6.72 2.89
N ALA A 26 -11.47 5.63 3.58
CA ALA A 26 -10.44 4.69 3.15
C ALA A 26 -11.11 3.64 2.25
N GLU A 27 -10.63 3.50 1.02
CA GLU A 27 -11.10 2.48 0.08
C GLU A 27 -10.04 1.38 -0.03
N SER A 28 -10.46 0.12 0.11
CA SER A 28 -9.61 -1.00 -0.27
C SER A 28 -9.47 -1.00 -1.79
N ARG A 29 -8.23 -0.95 -2.29
CA ARG A 29 -7.96 -0.98 -3.73
C ARG A 29 -7.57 -2.38 -4.14
N SER A 30 -8.56 -3.15 -4.57
CA SER A 30 -8.35 -4.50 -5.11
C SER A 30 -7.38 -4.53 -6.29
N SER A 31 -7.15 -3.39 -6.96
CA SER A 31 -6.20 -3.24 -8.07
C SER A 31 -4.89 -2.53 -7.68
N GLY A 32 -4.53 -2.46 -6.40
CA GLY A 32 -3.25 -1.85 -5.97
C GLY A 32 -3.29 -0.35 -5.77
N ILE A 33 -2.21 0.16 -5.18
CA ILE A 33 -2.06 1.56 -4.78
C ILE A 33 -0.64 2.06 -5.05
N ALA A 34 -0.54 3.30 -5.50
CA ALA A 34 0.74 3.98 -5.71
C ALA A 34 1.45 4.19 -4.36
N TYR A 35 2.78 4.17 -4.35
CA TYR A 35 3.55 4.34 -3.11
C TYR A 35 3.22 5.68 -2.46
N ASP A 36 3.11 6.75 -3.26
CA ASP A 36 2.85 8.08 -2.72
C ASP A 36 1.50 8.20 -1.99
N ASP A 37 0.52 7.39 -2.39
CA ASP A 37 -0.80 7.33 -1.75
C ASP A 37 -0.81 6.42 -0.51
N ALA A 38 0.14 5.47 -0.42
CA ALA A 38 0.24 4.48 0.66
C ALA A 38 1.37 4.76 1.67
N LYS A 39 2.19 5.81 1.46
CA LYS A 39 3.39 6.10 2.28
C LYS A 39 3.11 6.36 3.76
N ASN A 40 1.88 6.75 4.11
CA ASN A 40 1.42 6.95 5.47
C ASN A 40 0.84 5.67 6.11
N GLY A 41 0.99 4.54 5.43
CA GLY A 41 0.41 3.25 5.77
C GLY A 41 -0.73 2.87 4.82
N CYS A 42 -0.92 1.58 4.61
CA CYS A 42 -2.11 1.03 3.97
C CYS A 42 -3.26 1.00 5.01
N ILE A 43 -3.67 2.17 5.50
CA ILE A 43 -4.51 2.33 6.70
C ILE A 43 -6.00 2.01 6.49
N CYS A 44 -6.35 1.28 5.43
CA CYS A 44 -7.75 1.07 5.07
C CYS A 44 -8.46 0.01 5.94
N HIS A 45 -7.73 -0.83 6.69
CA HIS A 45 -8.28 -2.05 7.31
C HIS A 45 -8.03 -2.16 8.82
N SER A 46 -6.84 -1.78 9.29
CA SER A 46 -6.56 -1.56 10.71
C SER A 46 -5.74 -0.29 10.90
N SER A 47 -6.03 0.45 11.97
CA SER A 47 -5.36 1.75 12.23
C SER A 47 -3.90 1.60 12.68
N SER A 48 -3.37 0.38 12.74
CA SER A 48 -2.04 0.09 13.26
C SER A 48 -1.48 -1.19 12.65
N ALA A 49 -0.24 -1.10 12.14
CA ALA A 49 0.52 -2.27 11.74
C ALA A 49 0.58 -3.27 12.91
N THR A 50 0.12 -4.49 12.68
CA THR A 50 0.30 -5.57 13.66
C THR A 50 1.75 -6.04 13.60
N SER A 51 2.33 -6.39 14.75
CA SER A 51 3.70 -6.92 14.82
C SER A 51 3.90 -8.22 14.05
N ASP A 52 2.80 -8.86 13.69
CA ASP A 52 2.77 -10.20 13.13
C ASP A 52 2.85 -10.17 11.61
N VAL A 53 2.67 -9.00 10.97
CA VAL A 53 2.80 -8.83 9.53
C VAL A 53 4.20 -8.32 9.19
N THR A 54 4.91 -9.04 8.33
CA THR A 54 6.23 -8.64 7.84
C THR A 54 6.25 -8.64 6.32
N ILE A 55 6.77 -7.57 5.72
CA ILE A 55 7.08 -7.53 4.28
C ILE A 55 8.60 -7.50 4.07
N SER A 56 9.06 -8.23 3.06
CA SER A 56 10.48 -8.39 2.74
C SER A 56 10.72 -8.38 1.24
N ILE A 57 11.92 -7.95 0.86
CA ILE A 57 12.44 -8.01 -0.51
C ILE A 57 13.59 -9.02 -0.50
N SER A 58 13.50 -10.07 -1.31
CA SER A 58 14.62 -10.99 -1.55
C SER A 58 15.23 -10.78 -2.93
N ASP A 59 16.43 -11.35 -3.11
CA ASP A 59 17.20 -11.31 -4.37
C ASP A 59 17.69 -9.90 -4.77
N LEU A 60 17.56 -8.94 -3.85
CA LEU A 60 18.14 -7.61 -3.98
C LEU A 60 19.67 -7.71 -3.84
N PRO A 61 20.45 -7.20 -4.81
CA PRO A 61 21.89 -7.32 -4.77
C PRO A 61 22.50 -6.36 -3.73
N GLY A 62 23.54 -6.80 -3.01
CA GLY A 62 24.27 -5.92 -2.08
C GLY A 62 25.07 -4.80 -2.79
N LYS A 63 25.37 -4.99 -4.08
CA LYS A 63 25.92 -4.00 -5.02
C LYS A 63 25.34 -4.29 -6.39
N PHE A 64 24.94 -3.27 -7.11
CA PHE A 64 24.44 -3.42 -8.47
C PHE A 64 25.49 -3.04 -9.51
N GLU A 65 25.40 -3.61 -10.70
CA GLU A 65 26.17 -3.23 -11.88
C GLU A 65 25.33 -2.26 -12.74
N ALA A 66 25.99 -1.32 -13.42
CA ALA A 66 25.31 -0.31 -14.20
C ALA A 66 24.38 -0.92 -15.27
N SER A 67 23.11 -0.48 -15.29
CA SER A 67 22.06 -0.92 -16.23
C SER A 67 21.68 -2.40 -16.17
N GLU A 68 22.13 -3.15 -15.16
CA GLU A 68 21.76 -4.56 -14.97
C GLU A 68 20.30 -4.69 -14.50
N ILE A 69 19.65 -5.79 -14.89
CA ILE A 69 18.26 -6.10 -14.50
C ILE A 69 18.27 -7.16 -13.41
N TYR A 70 17.65 -6.84 -12.28
CA TYR A 70 17.51 -7.74 -11.14
C TYR A 70 16.06 -8.19 -11.01
N ASP A 71 15.88 -9.50 -10.88
CA ASP A 71 14.61 -10.10 -10.51
C ASP A 71 14.48 -10.11 -8.99
N LEU A 72 13.44 -9.46 -8.46
CA LEU A 72 13.16 -9.31 -7.04
C LEU A 72 11.90 -10.10 -6.67
N ASN A 73 11.88 -10.66 -5.46
CA ASN A 73 10.65 -11.19 -4.89
C ASN A 73 10.23 -10.35 -3.67
N ILE A 74 8.97 -9.93 -3.67
CA ILE A 74 8.34 -9.24 -2.55
C ILE A 74 7.49 -10.25 -1.81
N THR A 75 7.75 -10.48 -0.52
CA THR A 75 7.06 -11.50 0.26
C THR A 75 6.47 -10.91 1.53
N LEU A 76 5.19 -11.19 1.73
CA LEU A 76 4.41 -10.86 2.91
C LEU A 76 4.20 -12.12 3.77
N THR A 77 4.49 -12.04 5.05
CA THR A 77 4.29 -13.14 6.01
C THR A 77 3.49 -12.69 7.23
N GLY A 78 2.87 -13.67 7.89
CA GLY A 78 1.96 -13.47 9.02
C GLY A 78 0.66 -12.76 8.64
N GLY A 79 -0.03 -12.17 9.63
CA GLY A 79 -1.40 -11.70 9.45
C GLY A 79 -2.44 -12.83 9.44
N PRO A 80 -3.64 -12.59 8.89
CA PRO A 80 -4.76 -13.53 8.95
C PRO A 80 -4.45 -14.87 8.26
N GLU A 81 -5.06 -15.95 8.77
CA GLU A 81 -4.92 -17.27 8.17
C GLU A 81 -5.66 -17.34 6.84
N ILE A 82 -5.01 -17.87 5.80
CA ILE A 82 -5.62 -18.06 4.49
C ILE A 82 -6.46 -19.33 4.53
N THR A 83 -7.78 -19.18 4.36
CA THR A 83 -8.71 -20.31 4.26
C THR A 83 -9.15 -20.54 2.81
N SER A 84 -9.90 -21.63 2.55
CA SER A 84 -10.46 -21.90 1.22
C SER A 84 -11.48 -20.84 0.78
N ASP A 85 -12.04 -20.11 1.73
CA ASP A 85 -13.11 -19.13 1.49
C ASP A 85 -12.54 -17.69 1.40
N SER A 86 -11.27 -17.50 1.77
CA SER A 86 -10.58 -16.21 1.75
C SER A 86 -10.19 -15.82 0.33
N GLN A 87 -10.65 -14.65 -0.13
CA GLN A 87 -10.26 -14.02 -1.39
C GLN A 87 -9.45 -12.76 -1.12
N ASN A 88 -8.44 -12.43 -1.93
CA ASN A 88 -7.51 -11.34 -1.68
C ASN A 88 -6.73 -11.60 -0.37
N HIS A 89 -5.48 -12.05 -0.45
CA HIS A 89 -4.65 -12.44 0.70
C HIS A 89 -3.68 -11.36 1.15
N GLY A 90 -3.49 -10.33 0.33
CA GLY A 90 -2.68 -9.17 0.66
C GLY A 90 -2.32 -8.32 -0.54
N GLY A 91 -1.50 -7.32 -0.28
CA GLY A 91 -0.94 -6.43 -1.28
C GLY A 91 0.35 -5.77 -0.85
N PHE A 92 0.99 -5.13 -1.81
CA PHE A 92 2.24 -4.41 -1.60
C PHE A 92 2.31 -3.19 -2.51
N THR A 93 3.17 -2.24 -2.13
CA THR A 93 3.67 -1.21 -3.03
C THR A 93 5.17 -1.06 -2.80
N LEU A 94 5.93 -0.87 -3.87
CA LEU A 94 7.39 -0.74 -3.84
C LEU A 94 7.81 0.46 -4.69
N THR A 95 8.70 1.28 -4.15
CA THR A 95 9.39 2.34 -4.89
C THR A 95 10.90 2.22 -4.73
N SER A 96 11.64 2.74 -5.71
CA SER A 96 13.09 2.87 -5.71
C SER A 96 13.48 4.33 -5.96
N SER A 97 14.45 4.86 -5.21
CA SER A 97 14.89 6.26 -5.37
C SER A 97 15.49 6.56 -6.75
N ILE A 98 16.14 5.57 -7.37
CA ILE A 98 16.72 5.60 -8.72
C ILE A 98 16.62 4.21 -9.37
N GLY A 99 16.86 4.14 -10.68
CA GLY A 99 16.55 2.95 -11.49
C GLY A 99 15.06 2.90 -11.85
N THR A 100 14.64 1.85 -12.54
CA THR A 100 13.24 1.71 -13.00
C THR A 100 12.68 0.35 -12.64
N LEU A 101 11.47 0.34 -12.08
CA LEU A 101 10.71 -0.86 -11.78
C LEU A 101 9.90 -1.30 -12.99
N SER A 102 9.69 -2.59 -13.15
CA SER A 102 8.81 -3.16 -14.16
C SER A 102 8.17 -4.45 -13.68
N SER A 103 6.98 -4.72 -14.21
CA SER A 103 6.26 -5.96 -13.96
C SER A 103 6.92 -7.13 -14.68
N LYS A 104 6.95 -8.29 -14.01
CA LYS A 104 7.47 -9.55 -14.57
C LYS A 104 6.36 -10.46 -15.09
N ASP A 105 5.14 -10.30 -14.61
CA ASP A 105 3.98 -11.15 -14.91
C ASP A 105 2.65 -10.40 -14.68
N GLU A 106 1.52 -11.02 -14.98
CA GLU A 106 0.20 -10.38 -14.82
C GLU A 106 -0.20 -10.04 -13.36
N TYR A 107 0.59 -10.43 -12.36
CA TYR A 107 0.28 -10.22 -10.95
C TYR A 107 0.79 -8.88 -10.41
N THR A 108 1.61 -8.16 -11.18
CA THR A 108 2.15 -6.85 -10.80
C THR A 108 1.95 -5.81 -11.90
N GLN A 109 1.89 -4.54 -11.50
CA GLN A 109 1.70 -3.41 -12.42
C GLN A 109 2.42 -2.16 -11.93
N LEU A 110 2.88 -1.36 -12.89
CA LEU A 110 3.53 -0.06 -12.65
C LEU A 110 2.48 1.04 -12.50
N MET A 111 2.68 1.91 -11.52
CA MET A 111 1.82 3.07 -11.23
C MET A 111 2.41 4.34 -11.84
N GLU A 112 1.60 5.41 -11.91
CA GLU A 112 2.00 6.68 -12.53
C GLU A 112 3.17 7.37 -11.80
N ASP A 113 3.34 7.13 -10.49
CA ASP A 113 4.44 7.64 -9.67
C ASP A 113 5.75 6.83 -9.83
N GLY A 114 5.74 5.80 -10.70
CA GLY A 114 6.88 4.90 -10.92
C GLY A 114 7.04 3.81 -9.86
N SER A 115 6.15 3.74 -8.87
CA SER A 115 6.07 2.60 -7.95
C SER A 115 5.43 1.40 -8.64
N ILE A 116 5.65 0.21 -8.08
CA ILE A 116 5.03 -1.04 -8.55
C ILE A 116 4.21 -1.68 -7.43
N THR A 117 3.06 -2.23 -7.79
CA THR A 117 2.07 -2.83 -6.88
C THR A 117 1.49 -4.11 -7.49
N HIS A 118 0.68 -4.84 -6.74
CA HIS A 118 -0.10 -5.96 -7.28
C HIS A 118 -1.21 -5.53 -8.25
N THR A 119 -1.65 -6.45 -9.11
CA THR A 119 -2.94 -6.37 -9.83
C THR A 119 -4.08 -7.01 -9.03
N SER A 120 -5.30 -6.93 -9.54
CA SER A 120 -6.45 -7.68 -8.97
C SER A 120 -6.30 -9.19 -9.10
N ALA A 121 -5.50 -9.70 -10.03
CA ALA A 121 -5.14 -11.12 -10.04
C ALA A 121 -4.10 -11.41 -8.95
N GLY A 122 -3.12 -10.50 -8.81
CA GLY A 122 -2.03 -10.62 -7.85
C GLY A 122 -2.42 -10.37 -6.40
N ASN A 123 -3.64 -9.96 -6.07
CA ASN A 123 -4.02 -9.79 -4.67
C ASN A 123 -4.36 -11.12 -3.98
N ASN A 124 -4.53 -12.22 -4.71
CA ASN A 124 -4.83 -13.57 -4.18
C ASN A 124 -3.56 -14.38 -3.81
N GLN A 125 -2.47 -13.69 -3.47
CA GLN A 125 -1.20 -14.27 -3.10
C GLN A 125 -0.45 -13.35 -2.13
N ARG A 126 0.66 -13.85 -1.59
CA ARG A 126 1.53 -13.10 -0.65
C ARG A 126 2.98 -12.98 -1.12
N THR A 127 3.26 -13.39 -2.37
CA THR A 127 4.58 -13.27 -2.98
C THR A 127 4.44 -12.73 -4.39
N TRP A 128 5.19 -11.70 -4.74
CA TRP A 128 5.15 -11.05 -6.05
C TRP A 128 6.51 -10.96 -6.69
N LYS A 129 6.55 -11.07 -8.01
CA LYS A 129 7.78 -10.96 -8.81
C LYS A 129 7.84 -9.59 -9.46
N VAL A 130 8.97 -8.92 -9.29
CA VAL A 130 9.22 -7.58 -9.80
C VAL A 130 10.57 -7.57 -10.49
N GLN A 131 10.74 -6.75 -11.50
CA GLN A 131 12.04 -6.42 -12.05
C GLN A 131 12.45 -5.01 -11.68
N TRP A 132 13.72 -4.85 -11.36
CA TRP A 132 14.35 -3.54 -11.17
C TRP A 132 15.56 -3.43 -12.10
N THR A 133 15.56 -2.41 -12.94
CA THR A 133 16.69 -2.05 -13.79
C THR A 133 17.51 -1.00 -13.06
N ALA A 134 18.78 -1.32 -12.80
CA ALA A 134 19.72 -0.42 -12.16
C ALA A 134 19.98 0.85 -12.99
N PRO A 135 20.33 1.98 -12.35
CA PRO A 135 20.77 3.17 -13.09
C PRO A 135 22.07 2.90 -13.86
N SER A 136 22.42 3.80 -14.78
CA SER A 136 23.64 3.69 -15.58
C SER A 136 24.94 4.00 -14.83
N ASP A 137 24.86 4.44 -13.57
CA ASP A 137 26.00 4.76 -12.71
C ASP A 137 25.89 3.96 -11.41
N ASP A 138 26.76 2.97 -11.28
CA ASP A 138 26.86 2.00 -10.18
C ASP A 138 27.69 2.48 -8.99
N SER A 139 28.15 3.74 -9.02
CA SER A 139 28.72 4.41 -7.85
C SER A 139 27.65 4.98 -6.91
N GLN A 140 26.39 5.05 -7.37
CA GLN A 140 25.27 5.61 -6.60
C GLN A 140 24.65 4.62 -5.62
N SER A 141 23.97 5.13 -4.60
CA SER A 141 23.17 4.32 -3.67
C SER A 141 21.69 4.40 -4.03
N VAL A 142 20.99 3.28 -3.87
CA VAL A 142 19.56 3.16 -4.16
C VAL A 142 18.83 2.88 -2.85
N GLU A 143 17.78 3.65 -2.57
CA GLU A 143 16.86 3.39 -1.47
C GLU A 143 15.60 2.72 -2.02
N PHE A 144 15.23 1.57 -1.45
CA PHE A 144 13.96 0.91 -1.71
C PHE A 144 13.03 1.11 -0.53
N LYS A 145 11.77 1.48 -0.81
CA LYS A 145 10.73 1.57 0.22
C LYS A 145 9.58 0.67 -0.19
N VAL A 146 9.21 -0.22 0.73
CA VAL A 146 8.14 -1.19 0.53
C VAL A 146 7.10 -1.05 1.63
N GLY A 147 5.84 -1.08 1.23
CA GLY A 147 4.69 -1.22 2.12
C GLY A 147 3.96 -2.52 1.79
N GLY A 148 3.38 -3.17 2.79
CA GLY A 148 2.61 -4.40 2.64
C GLY A 148 1.38 -4.39 3.51
N ASN A 149 0.33 -5.07 3.06
CA ASN A 149 -0.89 -5.30 3.82
C ASN A 149 -1.34 -6.75 3.66
N SER A 150 -1.62 -7.45 4.76
CA SER A 150 -2.35 -8.73 4.72
C SER A 150 -3.82 -8.43 4.98
N VAL A 151 -4.70 -9.30 4.50
CA VAL A 151 -6.15 -9.22 4.73
C VAL A 151 -6.71 -10.63 4.92
N ASN A 152 -7.86 -10.74 5.56
CA ASN A 152 -8.54 -12.02 5.85
C ASN A 152 -9.34 -12.57 4.65
N GLY A 153 -9.65 -11.70 3.70
CA GLY A 153 -10.35 -11.99 2.48
C GLY A 153 -11.84 -12.23 2.59
N ASP A 154 -12.53 -11.60 3.54
CA ASP A 154 -13.98 -11.68 3.72
C ASP A 154 -14.78 -10.56 2.99
N ASP A 155 -14.09 -9.79 2.15
CA ASP A 155 -14.60 -8.62 1.41
C ASP A 155 -15.13 -7.47 2.30
N GLU A 156 -14.88 -7.49 3.61
CA GLU A 156 -15.22 -6.42 4.55
C GLU A 156 -13.97 -5.83 5.22
N PRO A 157 -13.81 -4.49 5.29
CA PRO A 157 -12.71 -3.90 6.05
C PRO A 157 -12.99 -4.03 7.56
N ASN A 158 -12.28 -4.92 8.26
CA ASN A 158 -12.52 -5.17 9.69
C ASN A 158 -11.25 -5.50 10.49
N GLU A 159 -11.35 -5.47 11.82
CA GLU A 159 -10.23 -5.71 12.77
C GLU A 159 -9.46 -7.02 12.55
N PRO A 160 -10.09 -8.11 12.07
CA PRO A 160 -9.38 -9.31 11.65
C PRO A 160 -8.43 -9.19 10.44
N ASP A 161 -8.29 -8.02 9.79
CA ASP A 161 -7.34 -7.77 8.69
C ASP A 161 -5.89 -7.46 9.15
#